data_AF-A0AAD7I2U8-F1
#
_entry.id   AF-A0AAD7I2U8-F1
#
_cell.length_a   1.000
_cell.length_b   1.000
_cell.length_c   1.000
_cell.angle_alpha   90.00
_cell.angle_beta   90.00
_cell.angle_gamma   90.00
#
_symmetry.space_group_name_H-M   'P 1'
#
loop_
_entity.id
_entity.type
_entity.pdbx_description
1 polymer ?
#
loop_
_entity_poly.entity_id
_entity_poly.type
_entity_poly.pdbx_seq_one_letter_code
_entity_poly.pdbx_strand_id
1 'polypeptide(L)'
;IRTIAAVPAKGQSFGSPAIFDTALVIEDPSQYVPSSGITGLRPAQIRVIFNLPPQFGTYTHPLAYIEWFTPLNRPDPTTGMFTTHRSTRAHR
;
A
#
# COMPACT_ATOMS: atom_id res chain seq x y z
N ILE A 1 50.07 22.81 -14.71
CA ILE A 1 49.37 21.62 -14.18
C ILE A 1 48.55 22.08 -12.98
N ARG A 2 47.21 21.97 -13.01
CA ARG A 2 46.32 22.33 -11.88
C ARG A 2 45.84 21.04 -11.22
N THR A 3 46.07 20.89 -9.91
CA THR A 3 45.53 19.81 -9.08
C THR A 3 44.22 20.29 -8.44
N ILE A 4 43.13 19.55 -8.64
CA ILE A 4 41.86 19.74 -7.94
C ILE A 4 41.84 18.87 -6.67
N ALA A 5 41.35 19.44 -5.57
CA ALA A 5 41.18 18.72 -4.31
C ALA A 5 40.08 17.66 -4.44
N ALA A 6 40.27 16.51 -3.79
CA ALA A 6 39.31 15.41 -3.78
C ALA A 6 38.03 15.82 -3.02
N VAL A 7 36.87 15.60 -3.64
CA VAL A 7 35.57 15.76 -2.98
C VAL A 7 35.37 14.59 -2.02
N PRO A 8 35.08 14.84 -0.72
CA PRO A 8 34.87 13.76 0.24
C PRO A 8 33.61 12.96 -0.11
N ALA A 9 33.67 11.64 0.11
CA ALA A 9 32.54 10.75 -0.08
C ALA A 9 31.38 11.15 0.84
N LYS A 10 30.16 11.18 0.29
CA LYS A 10 28.93 11.45 1.04
C LYS A 10 28.78 10.34 2.10
N GLY A 11 28.76 10.73 3.38
CA GLY A 11 28.64 9.81 4.51
C GLY A 11 27.39 8.92 4.43
N GLN A 12 27.45 7.78 5.11
CA GLN A 12 26.38 6.79 5.17
C GLN A 12 25.08 7.41 5.70
N SER A 13 24.04 7.44 4.86
CA SER A 13 22.69 7.78 5.30
C SER A 13 22.17 6.69 6.22
N PHE A 14 21.80 7.03 7.44
CA PHE A 14 21.03 6.13 8.31
C PHE A 14 19.73 5.73 7.59
N GLY A 15 19.39 4.44 7.64
CA GLY A 15 18.17 3.95 7.01
C GLY A 15 16.95 4.54 7.70
N SER A 16 16.14 5.31 6.98
CA SER A 16 14.83 5.70 7.46
C SER A 16 13.90 4.49 7.46
N PRO A 17 13.04 4.31 8.47
CA PRO A 17 11.99 3.30 8.43
C PRO A 17 11.15 3.45 7.16
N ALA A 18 10.79 2.34 6.54
CA ALA A 18 9.87 2.36 5.41
C ALA A 18 8.47 2.76 5.91
N ILE A 19 8.10 4.02 5.71
CA ILE A 19 6.73 4.50 5.93
C ILE A 19 5.94 4.11 4.69
N PHE A 20 4.79 3.47 4.90
CA PHE A 20 3.87 3.14 3.83
C PHE A 20 2.44 3.48 4.22
N ASP A 21 1.70 4.05 3.26
CA ASP A 21 0.29 4.36 3.44
C ASP A 21 -0.55 3.10 3.25
N THR A 22 -1.51 2.89 4.14
CA THR A 22 -2.43 1.75 4.11
C THR A 22 -3.87 2.25 4.07
N ALA A 23 -4.71 1.64 3.24
CA ALA A 23 -6.13 1.95 3.13
C ALA A 23 -6.98 0.69 3.30
N LEU A 24 -8.19 0.87 3.83
CA LEU A 24 -9.26 -0.11 3.76
C LEU A 24 -10.06 0.13 2.48
N VAL A 25 -10.02 -0.83 1.56
CA VAL A 25 -10.67 -0.74 0.26
C VAL A 25 -11.91 -1.63 0.25
N ILE A 26 -13.00 -1.13 -0.31
CA ILE A 26 -14.21 -1.94 -0.52
C ILE A 26 -13.88 -3.01 -1.57
N GLU A 27 -13.80 -4.27 -1.14
CA GLU A 27 -13.56 -5.43 -2.01
C GLU A 27 -14.88 -6.06 -2.46
N ASP A 28 -15.83 -6.18 -1.54
CA ASP A 28 -17.18 -6.69 -1.82
C ASP A 28 -18.24 -5.62 -1.50
N PRO A 29 -18.71 -4.87 -2.52
CA PRO A 29 -19.74 -3.86 -2.34
C PRO A 29 -21.08 -4.41 -1.85
N SER A 30 -21.38 -5.70 -2.05
CA SER A 30 -22.64 -6.30 -1.60
C SER A 30 -22.66 -6.53 -0.08
N GLN A 31 -21.48 -6.70 0.51
CA GLN A 31 -21.30 -6.89 1.95
C GLN A 31 -20.96 -5.59 2.68
N TYR A 32 -20.49 -4.57 1.96
CA TYR A 32 -20.14 -3.29 2.54
C TYR A 32 -21.39 -2.43 2.82
N VAL A 33 -21.65 -2.21 4.10
CA VAL A 33 -22.59 -1.19 4.59
C VAL A 33 -21.80 -0.25 5.50
N PRO A 34 -22.01 1.09 5.48
CA PRO A 34 -21.26 2.02 6.32
C PRO A 34 -21.28 1.70 7.83
N SER A 35 -22.29 0.98 8.31
CA SER A 35 -22.43 0.53 9.70
C SER A 35 -21.87 -0.87 9.98
N SER A 36 -21.44 -1.62 8.94
CA SER A 36 -20.95 -3.01 9.05
C SER A 36 -19.51 -3.13 9.58
N GLY A 37 -18.92 -2.01 10.00
CA GLY A 37 -17.54 -1.92 10.46
C GLY A 37 -16.56 -2.21 9.34
N ILE A 38 -15.89 -3.36 9.42
CA ILE A 38 -14.85 -3.79 8.47
C ILE A 38 -15.34 -4.83 7.45
N THR A 39 -16.62 -5.20 7.51
CA THR A 39 -17.20 -6.19 6.60
C THR A 39 -17.18 -5.67 5.16
N GLY A 40 -16.78 -6.52 4.22
CA GLY A 40 -16.60 -6.12 2.81
C GLY A 40 -15.36 -5.25 2.53
N LEU A 41 -14.53 -4.96 3.54
CA LEU A 41 -13.29 -4.20 3.40
C LEU A 41 -12.06 -5.11 3.41
N ARG A 42 -11.07 -4.74 2.59
CA ARG A 42 -9.76 -5.39 2.57
C ARG A 42 -8.63 -4.37 2.69
N PRO A 43 -7.64 -4.60 3.56
CA PRO A 43 -6.49 -3.72 3.67
C PRO A 43 -5.58 -3.86 2.45
N ALA A 44 -5.07 -2.71 2.00
CA ALA A 44 -4.08 -2.63 0.93
C ALA A 44 -3.04 -1.56 1.24
N GLN A 45 -1.79 -1.81 0.85
CA GLN A 45 -0.76 -0.79 0.83
C GLN A 45 -0.88 0.04 -0.45
N ILE A 46 -0.92 1.36 -0.31
CA ILE A 46 -0.85 2.29 -1.44
C ILE A 46 0.61 2.41 -1.90
N ARG A 47 0.85 2.20 -3.19
CA ARG A 47 2.17 2.36 -3.82
C ARG A 47 2.29 3.68 -4.57
N VAL A 48 1.26 4.07 -5.29
CA VAL A 48 1.18 5.36 -5.99
C VAL A 48 -0.27 5.73 -6.29
N ILE A 49 -0.57 7.02 -6.21
CA ILE A 49 -1.83 7.61 -6.69
C ILE A 49 -1.49 8.45 -7.93
N PHE A 50 -2.24 8.27 -9.01
CA PHE A 50 -1.92 8.90 -10.30
C PHE A 50 -3.17 9.16 -11.14
N ASN A 51 -3.09 10.16 -12.01
CA ASN A 51 -4.06 10.33 -13.08
C ASN A 51 -3.65 9.45 -14.25
N LEU A 52 -4.60 8.69 -14.81
CA LEU A 52 -4.31 7.83 -15.95
C LEU A 52 -4.05 8.69 -17.20
N PRO A 53 -2.94 8.47 -17.94
CA PRO A 53 -2.70 9.18 -19.18
C PRO A 53 -3.85 8.97 -20.19
N PRO A 54 -4.28 10.01 -20.93
CA PRO A 54 -5.47 9.93 -21.78
C PRO A 54 -5.43 8.82 -22.83
N GLN A 55 -4.24 8.42 -23.30
CA GLN A 55 -4.09 7.32 -24.25
C GLN A 55 -4.53 5.95 -23.71
N PHE A 56 -4.68 5.80 -22.39
CA PHE A 56 -5.13 4.57 -21.72
C PHE A 56 -6.58 4.66 -21.21
N GLY A 57 -7.27 5.77 -21.48
CA GLY A 57 -8.64 6.02 -21.04
C GLY A 57 -8.77 7.25 -20.14
N THR A 58 -10.01 7.68 -19.95
CA THR A 58 -10.35 8.86 -19.14
C THR A 58 -11.15 8.43 -17.92
N TYR A 59 -10.69 8.85 -16.74
CA TYR A 59 -11.35 8.59 -15.46
C TYR A 59 -11.59 9.90 -14.72
N THR A 60 -12.76 10.06 -14.11
CA THR A 60 -13.13 11.25 -13.33
C THR A 60 -12.30 11.40 -12.05
N HIS A 61 -11.74 10.30 -11.55
CA HIS A 61 -11.01 10.24 -10.29
C HIS A 61 -9.59 9.68 -10.49
N PRO A 62 -8.62 10.09 -9.66
CA PRO A 62 -7.29 9.47 -9.64
C PRO A 62 -7.39 7.97 -9.35
N LEU A 63 -6.46 7.22 -9.92
CA LEU A 63 -6.31 5.78 -9.69
C LEU A 63 -5.19 5.53 -8.69
N ALA A 64 -5.26 4.40 -7.99
CA ALA A 64 -4.21 3.97 -7.09
C ALA A 64 -3.66 2.60 -7.51
N TYR A 65 -2.34 2.49 -7.58
CA TYR A 65 -1.68 1.19 -7.60
C TYR A 65 -1.50 0.74 -6.16
N ILE A 66 -2.01 -0.46 -5.85
CA ILE A 66 -2.04 -1.00 -4.49
C ILE A 66 -1.48 -2.41 -4.46
N GLU A 67 -0.94 -2.79 -3.30
CA GLU A 67 -0.64 -4.18 -2.97
C GLU A 67 -1.59 -4.67 -1.89
N TRP A 68 -2.29 -5.77 -2.19
CA TRP A 68 -3.23 -6.36 -1.26
C TRP A 68 -2.52 -7.04 -0.08
N PHE A 69 -3.07 -6.82 1.12
CA PHE A 69 -2.86 -7.74 2.24
C PHE A 69 -3.85 -8.90 2.17
N THR A 70 -3.71 -9.91 3.02
CA THR A 70 -4.71 -10.97 3.18
C THR A 70 -6.04 -10.39 3.69
N PRO A 71 -7.19 -10.97 3.33
CA PRO A 71 -8.49 -10.57 3.86
C PRO A 71 -8.51 -10.55 5.40
N LEU A 72 -9.32 -9.67 5.98
CA LEU A 72 -9.53 -9.60 7.42
C LEU A 72 -10.35 -10.81 7.87
N ASN A 73 -9.67 -11.79 8.46
CA ASN A 73 -10.27 -13.01 9.01
C ASN A 73 -10.66 -12.79 10.48
N ARG A 74 -10.79 -13.86 11.28
CA ARG A 74 -11.07 -13.70 12.72
C ARG A 74 -9.94 -12.92 13.41
N PRO A 75 -10.27 -12.00 14.35
CA PRO A 75 -9.27 -11.37 15.20
C PRO A 75 -8.49 -12.42 15.99
N ASP A 76 -7.22 -12.13 16.23
CA ASP A 76 -6.39 -12.93 17.13
C ASP A 76 -7.00 -12.89 18.55
N PRO A 77 -7.20 -14.05 19.21
CA PRO A 77 -7.92 -14.12 20.48
C PRO A 77 -7.16 -13.47 21.65
N THR A 78 -5.84 -13.27 21.53
CA THR A 78 -5.03 -12.68 22.60
C THR A 78 -5.00 -11.17 22.51
N THR A 79 -4.82 -10.63 21.31
CA THR A 79 -4.70 -9.18 21.07
C THR A 79 -6.01 -8.51 20.70
N GLY A 80 -7.00 -9.28 20.24
CA GLY A 80 -8.25 -8.76 19.67
C GLY A 80 -8.07 -8.08 18.31
N MET A 81 -6.88 -8.17 17.70
CA MET A 81 -6.53 -7.47 16.47
C MET A 81 -6.59 -8.39 15.25
N PHE A 82 -6.87 -7.81 14.09
CA PHE A 82 -6.77 -8.53 12.83
C PHE A 82 -5.31 -8.66 12.41
N THR A 83 -4.86 -9.89 12.19
CA THR A 83 -3.52 -10.15 11.64
C THR A 83 -3.62 -10.26 10.13
N THR A 84 -2.73 -9.56 9.42
CA THR A 84 -2.67 -9.62 7.96
C THR A 84 -1.24 -9.80 7.45
N HIS A 85 -1.11 -10.45 6.31
CA HIS A 85 0.16 -10.65 5.61
C HIS A 85 0.07 -10.08 4.20
N ARG A 86 1.20 -9.82 3.53
CA ARG A 86 1.16 -9.47 2.10
C ARG A 86 0.56 -10.62 1.31
N SER A 87 -0.39 -10.31 0.43
CA SER A 87 -0.97 -11.32 -0.46
C SER A 87 0.07 -11.70 -1.50
N THR A 88 0.71 -12.86 -1.35
CA THR A 88 1.56 -13.43 -2.38
C THR A 88 0.67 -14.02 -3.48
N ARG A 89 0.94 -13.72 -4.76
CA ARG A 89 0.26 -14.42 -5.86
C ARG A 89 0.69 -15.89 -5.84
N ALA A 90 -0.17 -16.77 -5.35
CA ALA A 90 -0.08 -18.19 -5.67
C ALA A 90 -0.72 -18.36 -7.06
N HIS A 91 0.08 -18.24 -8.11
CA HIS A 91 -0.33 -18.70 -9.43
C HIS A 91 -0.45 -20.23 -9.35
N ARG A 92 -1.65 -20.78 -9.54
CA ARG A 92 -1.82 -22.19 -9.86
C ARG A 92 -2.36 -22.31 -11.26
#